data_AF-D3PQX4-F1
#
_entry.id   AF-D3PQX4-F1
#
_cell.length_a   1.000
_cell.length_b   1.000
_cell.length_c   1.000
_cell.angle_alpha   90.00
_cell.angle_beta   90.00
_cell.angle_gamma   90.00
#
_symmetry.space_group_name_H-M   'P 1'
#
loop_
_entity.id
_entity.type
_entity.pdbx_description
1 polymer ?
#
loop_
_entity_poly.entity_id
_entity_poly.type
_entity_poly.pdbx_seq_one_letter_code
_entity_poly.pdbx_strand_id
1 'polypeptide(L)'
;MRFTLALFVLWLAACAPTHLGSVPYYPYNLDDFPIFTSPAGQPLYGWRRYEERRWTAVARRPPGAFDFSIILELGHPHWPRPPFPNPVDACRFARGEAQPASIRLVLLEAPPGFGVRLQEANYKLSCGRLERDPEGFEVLRYATWLEVLYRFEIPPVAPGTYGLRWQLWEGERMLAEEDRRFTLSAGR
;
A
#
# COMPACT_ATOMS: atom_id res chain seq x y z
N MET A 1 -38.65 25.55 -43.24
CA MET A 1 -38.44 25.60 -41.77
C MET A 1 -37.59 24.40 -41.35
N ARG A 2 -36.25 24.52 -41.41
CA ARG A 2 -35.29 23.43 -41.10
C ARG A 2 -34.06 23.92 -40.35
N PHE A 3 -34.13 25.11 -39.73
CA PHE A 3 -32.96 25.74 -39.08
C PHE A 3 -33.12 25.93 -37.57
N THR A 4 -34.28 25.65 -36.99
CA THR A 4 -34.51 25.77 -35.55
C THR A 4 -34.00 24.58 -34.73
N LEU A 5 -33.78 23.41 -35.36
CA LEU A 5 -33.30 22.22 -34.64
C LEU A 5 -31.78 22.23 -34.40
N ALA A 6 -31.01 22.96 -35.21
CA ALA A 6 -29.55 22.99 -35.11
C ALA A 6 -29.05 23.84 -33.92
N LEU A 7 -29.84 24.81 -33.45
CA LEU A 7 -29.42 25.72 -32.38
C LEU A 7 -29.55 25.10 -30.98
N PHE A 8 -30.42 24.11 -30.79
CA PHE A 8 -30.61 23.44 -29.50
C PHE A 8 -29.51 22.41 -29.17
N VAL A 9 -28.83 21.87 -30.19
CA VAL A 9 -27.75 20.90 -29.98
C VAL A 9 -26.46 21.59 -29.52
N LEU A 10 -26.22 22.83 -29.92
CA LEU A 10 -25.06 23.62 -29.50
C LEU A 10 -25.15 24.12 -28.05
N TRP A 11 -26.34 24.17 -27.45
CA TRP A 11 -26.52 24.62 -26.07
C TRP A 11 -26.29 23.49 -25.03
N LEU A 12 -26.50 22.24 -25.41
CA LEU A 12 -26.24 21.08 -24.52
C LEU A 12 -24.75 20.72 -24.41
N ALA A 13 -23.91 21.18 -25.34
CA ALA A 13 -22.46 20.94 -25.29
C ALA A 13 -21.70 21.92 -24.38
N ALA A 14 -22.33 23.04 -23.97
CA ALA A 14 -21.70 24.05 -23.11
C ALA A 14 -21.81 23.75 -21.60
N CYS A 15 -22.51 22.68 -21.23
CA CYS A 15 -22.58 22.14 -19.87
C CYS A 15 -22.16 20.67 -19.82
N ALA A 16 -21.28 20.25 -20.73
CA ALA A 16 -20.45 19.08 -20.45
C ALA A 16 -19.51 19.51 -19.31
N PRO A 17 -19.41 18.78 -18.18
CA PRO A 17 -18.37 19.03 -17.23
C PRO A 17 -17.05 18.93 -17.99
N THR A 18 -16.38 20.06 -18.19
CA THR A 18 -14.99 20.06 -18.61
C THR A 18 -14.31 19.16 -17.59
N HIS A 19 -13.83 17.99 -18.03
CA HIS A 19 -12.91 17.20 -17.25
C HIS A 19 -11.67 18.09 -17.09
N LEU A 20 -11.69 18.94 -16.06
CA LEU A 20 -10.51 19.55 -15.46
C LEU A 20 -9.52 18.41 -15.34
N GLY A 21 -8.40 18.57 -16.04
CA GLY A 21 -7.47 17.50 -16.36
C GLY A 21 -7.35 16.53 -15.19
N SER A 22 -7.67 15.27 -15.45
CA SER A 22 -7.44 14.17 -14.53
C SER A 22 -5.93 14.12 -14.25
N VAL A 23 -5.48 14.86 -13.25
CA VAL A 23 -4.14 14.69 -12.68
C VAL A 23 -4.13 13.25 -12.20
N PRO A 24 -3.27 12.38 -12.74
CA PRO A 24 -3.33 10.98 -12.41
C PRO A 24 -2.93 10.84 -10.94
N TYR A 25 -3.90 10.50 -10.09
CA TYR A 25 -3.76 10.23 -8.66
C TYR A 25 -2.98 8.92 -8.46
N TYR A 26 -1.71 8.87 -8.86
CA TYR A 26 -0.82 7.78 -8.48
C TYR A 26 -0.24 8.08 -7.10
N PRO A 27 -0.40 7.18 -6.12
CA PRO A 27 0.26 7.32 -4.84
C PRO A 27 1.77 7.45 -5.02
N TYR A 28 2.40 8.41 -4.34
CA TYR A 28 3.84 8.59 -4.36
C TYR A 28 4.53 7.46 -3.60
N ASN A 29 5.60 6.90 -4.16
CA ASN A 29 6.46 6.01 -3.40
C ASN A 29 7.22 6.82 -2.34
N LEU A 30 6.99 6.53 -1.06
CA LEU A 30 7.67 7.25 0.01
C LEU A 30 9.16 6.87 0.12
N ASP A 31 9.61 5.79 -0.52
CA ASP A 31 11.04 5.44 -0.54
C ASP A 31 11.86 6.33 -1.49
N ASP A 32 11.25 6.93 -2.51
CA ASP A 32 11.95 7.62 -3.61
C ASP A 32 12.25 9.12 -3.37
N PHE A 33 12.48 9.53 -2.11
CA PHE A 33 12.72 10.94 -1.70
C PHE A 33 11.68 11.94 -2.25
N PRO A 34 10.53 12.12 -1.57
CA PRO A 34 9.43 12.83 -2.19
C PRO A 34 9.53 14.35 -2.01
N ILE A 35 9.87 15.07 -3.08
CA ILE A 35 9.38 16.44 -3.25
C ILE A 35 7.92 16.32 -3.68
N PHE A 36 7.00 16.55 -2.74
CA PHE A 36 5.57 16.50 -3.02
C PHE A 36 5.05 17.83 -3.56
N THR A 37 4.77 17.91 -4.86
CA THR A 37 4.05 19.04 -5.44
C THR A 37 2.54 18.78 -5.38
N SER A 38 1.88 19.27 -4.32
CA SER A 38 0.40 19.29 -4.27
C SER A 38 -0.14 20.69 -4.49
N PRO A 39 -1.18 20.87 -5.31
CA PRO A 39 -2.05 22.04 -5.21
C PRO A 39 -2.64 22.11 -3.78
N ALA A 40 -2.57 23.29 -3.17
CA ALA A 40 -3.16 23.56 -1.87
C ALA A 40 -4.61 23.05 -1.79
N GLY A 41 -4.95 22.28 -0.75
CA GLY A 41 -6.29 21.76 -0.52
C GLY A 41 -6.64 20.42 -1.19
N GLN A 42 -5.73 19.81 -1.97
CA GLN A 42 -5.93 18.43 -2.47
C GLN A 42 -5.24 17.38 -1.59
N PRO A 43 -5.91 16.25 -1.31
CA PRO A 43 -5.29 15.17 -0.54
C PRO A 43 -4.16 14.52 -1.35
N LEU A 44 -3.01 14.30 -0.72
CA LEU A 44 -1.93 13.51 -1.32
C LEU A 44 -1.99 12.07 -0.82
N TYR A 45 -1.56 11.14 -1.67
CA TYR A 45 -1.46 9.74 -1.29
C TYR A 45 -0.01 9.28 -1.39
N GLY A 46 0.49 8.60 -0.37
CA GLY A 46 1.82 8.01 -0.39
C GLY A 46 1.76 6.55 -0.03
N TRP A 47 2.47 5.69 -0.74
CA TRP A 47 2.58 4.28 -0.40
C TRP A 47 4.00 3.96 0.07
N ARG A 48 4.12 2.99 0.98
CA ARG A 48 5.41 2.48 1.44
C ARG A 48 5.34 1.00 1.78
N ARG A 49 6.46 0.29 1.61
CA ARG A 49 6.64 -1.08 2.06
C ARG A 49 7.42 -1.13 3.38
N TYR A 50 6.97 -1.98 4.29
CA TYR A 50 7.58 -2.23 5.59
C TYR A 50 7.76 -3.72 5.80
N GLU A 51 8.67 -4.08 6.71
CA GLU A 51 8.78 -5.44 7.24
C GLU A 51 8.92 -6.51 6.15
N GLU A 52 9.72 -6.24 5.10
CA GLU A 52 10.00 -7.27 4.10
C GLU A 52 10.74 -8.44 4.76
N ARG A 53 10.15 -9.62 4.66
CA ARG A 53 10.67 -10.86 5.25
C ARG A 53 10.62 -11.98 4.24
N ARG A 54 11.61 -12.86 4.32
CA ARG A 54 11.75 -14.05 3.49
C ARG A 54 11.43 -15.28 4.31
N TRP A 55 10.78 -16.25 3.66
CA TRP A 55 10.26 -17.44 4.28
C TRP A 55 10.52 -18.66 3.39
N THR A 56 10.58 -19.82 4.03
CA THR A 56 10.61 -21.13 3.37
C THR A 56 9.46 -21.96 3.94
N ALA A 57 8.56 -22.43 3.09
CA ALA A 57 7.53 -23.39 3.43
C ALA A 57 7.89 -24.76 2.84
N VAL A 58 7.80 -25.81 3.65
CA VAL A 58 8.04 -27.20 3.22
C VAL A 58 6.76 -28.01 3.35
N ALA A 59 6.28 -28.61 2.26
CA ALA A 59 5.10 -29.47 2.25
C ALA A 59 5.49 -30.90 2.62
N ARG A 60 5.18 -31.30 3.86
CA ARG A 60 5.44 -32.65 4.39
C ARG A 60 4.25 -33.58 4.27
N ARG A 61 3.71 -33.82 3.07
CA ARG A 61 2.78 -34.95 2.80
C ARG A 61 2.84 -35.42 1.33
N PRO A 62 2.52 -36.69 1.05
CA PRO A 62 2.43 -37.20 -0.31
C PRO A 62 1.33 -36.48 -1.12
N PRO A 63 1.45 -36.40 -2.45
CA PRO A 63 0.50 -35.72 -3.32
C PRO A 63 -0.92 -36.28 -3.12
N GLY A 64 -1.88 -35.42 -2.74
CA GLY A 64 -3.30 -35.77 -2.57
C GLY A 64 -3.90 -35.54 -1.18
N ALA A 65 -3.14 -35.09 -0.18
CA ALA A 65 -3.66 -34.74 1.15
C ALA A 65 -3.75 -33.21 1.33
N PHE A 66 -4.95 -32.68 1.61
CA PHE A 66 -5.28 -31.25 1.76
C PHE A 66 -4.89 -30.66 3.13
N ASP A 67 -3.71 -30.99 3.64
CA ASP A 67 -3.30 -30.54 4.97
C ASP A 67 -1.78 -30.37 5.00
N PHE A 68 -1.35 -29.11 4.90
CA PHE A 68 0.04 -28.70 4.76
C PHE A 68 0.57 -28.23 6.13
N SER A 69 1.50 -28.98 6.72
CA SER A 69 2.25 -28.49 7.88
C SER A 69 3.37 -27.57 7.39
N ILE A 70 3.17 -26.26 7.46
CA ILE A 70 4.21 -25.27 7.11
C ILE A 70 5.23 -25.24 8.24
N ILE A 71 6.41 -25.81 8.02
CA ILE A 71 7.57 -25.56 8.88
C ILE A 71 8.33 -24.42 8.25
N LEU A 72 8.08 -23.24 8.80
CA LEU A 72 8.95 -22.09 8.60
C LEU A 72 10.24 -22.39 9.37
N GLU A 73 11.39 -22.12 8.77
CA GLU A 73 12.64 -22.04 9.51
C GLU A 73 12.56 -20.82 10.45
N LEU A 74 11.85 -20.99 11.58
CA LEU A 74 11.83 -20.06 12.68
C LEU A 74 12.71 -20.66 13.76
N GLY A 75 13.91 -20.09 13.91
CA GLY A 75 14.88 -20.56 14.89
C GLY A 75 14.41 -20.48 16.35
N HIS A 76 13.31 -19.78 16.67
CA HIS A 76 12.75 -19.69 18.03
C HIS A 76 11.21 -19.57 18.07
N PRO A 77 10.56 -19.89 19.21
CA PRO A 77 9.12 -19.68 19.45
C PRO A 77 8.68 -18.22 19.53
N HIS A 78 9.62 -17.26 19.66
CA HIS A 78 9.34 -15.82 19.69
C HIS A 78 9.30 -15.17 18.31
N TRP A 79 9.46 -15.95 17.24
CA TRP A 79 9.47 -15.38 15.91
C TRP A 79 8.05 -15.06 15.44
N PRO A 80 7.91 -13.96 14.69
CA PRO A 80 6.63 -13.56 14.15
C PRO A 80 6.10 -14.63 13.18
N ARG A 81 4.81 -14.98 13.34
CA ARG A 81 4.10 -15.84 12.39
C ARG A 81 3.97 -15.12 11.05
N PRO A 82 3.96 -15.86 9.92
CA PRO A 82 3.77 -15.24 8.63
C PRO A 82 2.33 -14.73 8.55
N PRO A 83 2.10 -13.61 7.86
CA PRO A 83 0.76 -13.03 7.76
C PRO A 83 -0.21 -13.91 6.95
N PHE A 84 0.32 -14.84 6.14
CA PHE A 84 -0.47 -15.76 5.32
C PHE A 84 -0.53 -17.14 5.98
N PRO A 85 -1.72 -17.63 6.36
CA PRO A 85 -1.87 -18.94 7.01
C PRO A 85 -1.58 -20.11 6.06
N ASN A 86 -1.78 -19.93 4.75
CA ASN A 86 -1.47 -20.94 3.73
C ASN A 86 -0.83 -20.28 2.48
N PRO A 87 0.47 -19.98 2.52
CA PRO A 87 1.19 -19.34 1.42
C PRO A 87 1.35 -20.28 0.21
N VAL A 88 1.29 -21.61 0.41
CA VAL A 88 1.42 -22.60 -0.67
C VAL A 88 0.22 -22.52 -1.60
N ASP A 89 -1.01 -22.53 -1.06
CA ASP A 89 -2.21 -22.41 -1.88
C ASP A 89 -2.32 -21.01 -2.52
N ALA A 90 -2.00 -19.95 -1.77
CA ALA A 90 -1.97 -18.60 -2.31
C ALA A 90 -1.03 -18.49 -3.53
N CYS A 91 0.14 -19.11 -3.44
CA CYS A 91 1.13 -19.11 -4.52
C CYS A 91 0.78 -20.05 -5.68
N ARG A 92 0.24 -21.24 -5.41
CA ARG A 92 -0.12 -22.21 -6.47
C ARG A 92 -1.27 -21.74 -7.34
N PHE A 93 -2.28 -21.14 -6.73
CA PHE A 93 -3.51 -20.76 -7.43
C PHE A 93 -3.53 -19.29 -7.85
N ALA A 94 -2.40 -18.59 -7.71
CA ALA A 94 -2.30 -17.14 -7.92
C ALA A 94 -3.43 -16.37 -7.22
N ARG A 95 -3.89 -16.87 -6.06
CA ARG A 95 -4.79 -16.13 -5.19
C ARG A 95 -3.92 -15.09 -4.49
N GLY A 96 -3.64 -14.01 -5.21
CA GLY A 96 -2.99 -12.80 -4.70
C GLY A 96 -3.91 -12.08 -3.72
N GLU A 97 -4.41 -12.78 -2.71
CA GLU A 97 -5.22 -12.21 -1.65
C GLU A 97 -4.29 -11.32 -0.83
N ALA A 98 -4.44 -10.01 -0.97
CA ALA A 98 -3.87 -9.09 -0.01
C ALA A 98 -4.52 -9.38 1.35
N GLN A 99 -3.71 -9.60 2.39
CA GLN A 99 -4.23 -9.88 3.72
C GLN A 99 -4.31 -8.56 4.50
N PRO A 100 -5.50 -8.12 4.96
CA PRO A 100 -5.62 -6.89 5.73
C PRO A 100 -4.75 -6.92 6.98
N ALA A 101 -4.03 -5.83 7.23
CA ALA A 101 -3.19 -5.66 8.41
C ALA A 101 -3.87 -4.74 9.43
N SER A 102 -3.85 -5.13 10.69
CA SER A 102 -4.40 -4.32 11.79
C SER A 102 -3.37 -3.31 12.27
N ILE A 103 -3.25 -2.19 11.54
CA ILE A 103 -2.26 -1.15 11.77
C ILE A 103 -2.89 0.07 12.42
N ARG A 104 -2.22 0.61 13.43
CA ARG A 104 -2.55 1.89 14.06
C ARG A 104 -1.51 2.92 13.67
N LEU A 105 -1.98 4.09 13.24
CA LEU A 105 -1.16 5.26 13.01
C LEU A 105 -1.25 6.21 14.21
N VAL A 106 -0.10 6.70 14.68
CA VAL A 106 -0.02 7.72 15.72
C VAL A 106 0.73 8.93 15.17
N LEU A 107 0.04 10.07 15.03
CA LEU A 107 0.65 11.32 14.62
C LEU A 107 1.46 11.90 15.79
N LEU A 108 2.73 12.21 15.56
CA LEU A 108 3.64 12.77 16.57
C LEU A 108 3.82 14.27 16.39
N GLU A 109 4.04 14.71 15.14
CA GLU A 109 4.30 16.10 14.82
C GLU A 109 3.65 16.45 13.48
N ALA A 110 2.89 17.54 13.45
CA ALA A 110 2.37 18.12 12.22
C ALA A 110 2.16 19.63 12.42
N PRO A 111 2.33 20.46 11.36
CA PRO A 111 1.90 21.83 11.39
C PRO A 111 0.38 21.94 11.58
N PRO A 112 -0.15 23.09 12.04
CA PRO A 112 -1.58 23.27 12.23
C PRO A 112 -2.40 22.92 10.98
N GLY A 113 -3.39 22.04 11.15
CA GLY A 113 -4.30 21.60 10.09
C GLY A 113 -3.74 20.53 9.14
N PHE A 114 -2.45 20.18 9.24
CA PHE A 114 -1.90 19.03 8.52
C PHE A 114 -2.31 17.73 9.22
N GLY A 115 -2.48 16.68 8.43
CA GLY A 115 -2.79 15.35 8.94
C GLY A 115 -2.23 14.24 8.08
N VAL A 116 -2.04 13.07 8.69
CA VAL A 116 -1.77 11.82 8.00
C VAL A 116 -2.74 10.78 8.52
N ARG A 117 -3.35 10.04 7.60
CA ARG A 117 -4.31 8.98 7.90
C ARG A 117 -3.91 7.70 7.17
N LEU A 118 -4.25 6.57 7.77
CA LEU A 118 -4.16 5.27 7.12
C LEU A 118 -5.33 5.14 6.13
N GLN A 119 -5.03 5.03 4.85
CA GLN A 119 -6.03 4.76 3.82
C GLN A 119 -6.20 3.26 3.62
N GLU A 120 -5.09 2.52 3.59
CA GLU A 120 -5.07 1.07 3.42
C GLU A 120 -3.79 0.49 4.05
N ALA A 121 -3.87 -0.73 4.59
CA ALA A 121 -2.72 -1.48 5.05
C ALA A 121 -2.95 -2.97 4.80
N ASN A 122 -2.11 -3.58 3.97
CA ASN A 122 -2.20 -5.01 3.69
C ASN A 122 -0.83 -5.65 3.69
N TYR A 123 -0.77 -6.87 4.20
CA TYR A 123 0.29 -7.77 3.85
C TYR A 123 0.14 -8.23 2.40
N LYS A 124 1.27 -8.24 1.70
CA LYS A 124 1.42 -8.78 0.36
C LYS A 124 2.40 -9.96 0.43
N LEU A 125 2.27 -10.84 -0.55
CA LEU A 125 3.17 -11.96 -0.75
C LEU A 125 3.78 -11.91 -2.16
N SER A 126 5.03 -12.35 -2.26
CA SER A 126 5.69 -12.66 -3.53
C SER A 126 6.15 -14.10 -3.50
N CYS A 127 5.67 -14.88 -4.47
CA CYS A 127 5.94 -16.29 -4.58
C CYS A 127 7.22 -16.52 -5.37
N GLY A 128 8.14 -17.30 -4.80
CA GLY A 128 9.18 -17.95 -5.58
C GLY A 128 8.65 -19.19 -6.29
N ARG A 129 9.58 -19.94 -6.90
CA ARG A 129 9.28 -21.21 -7.56
C ARG A 129 9.01 -22.30 -6.52
N LEU A 130 8.02 -23.14 -6.79
CA LEU A 130 7.84 -24.39 -6.06
C LEU A 130 8.85 -25.42 -6.60
N GLU A 131 9.73 -25.89 -5.74
CA GLU A 131 10.82 -26.83 -6.05
C GLU A 131 10.63 -28.14 -5.28
N ARG A 132 11.31 -29.20 -5.72
CA ARG A 132 11.37 -30.46 -4.98
C ARG A 132 12.77 -30.62 -4.41
N ASP A 133 12.88 -30.84 -3.11
CA ASP A 133 14.16 -31.07 -2.46
C ASP A 133 14.70 -32.50 -2.73
N PRO A 134 15.94 -32.81 -2.33
CA PRO A 134 16.53 -34.15 -2.52
C PRO A 134 15.77 -35.28 -1.81
N GLU A 135 14.99 -34.97 -0.78
CA GLU A 135 14.18 -35.92 -0.02
C GLU A 135 12.77 -36.12 -0.64
N GLY A 136 12.43 -35.34 -1.67
CA GLY A 136 11.18 -35.44 -2.42
C GLY A 136 10.06 -34.51 -1.93
N PHE A 137 10.33 -33.63 -0.96
CA PHE A 137 9.35 -32.67 -0.43
C PHE A 137 9.21 -31.45 -1.34
N GLU A 138 8.00 -30.88 -1.40
CA GLU A 138 7.80 -29.61 -2.11
C GLU A 138 8.21 -28.44 -1.21
N VAL A 139 9.09 -27.58 -1.73
CA VAL A 139 9.63 -26.42 -1.03
C VAL A 139 9.24 -25.15 -1.77
N LEU A 140 8.67 -24.19 -1.05
CA LEU A 140 8.32 -22.87 -1.55
C LEU A 140 9.12 -21.82 -0.79
N ARG A 141 9.96 -21.06 -1.50
CA ARG A 141 10.55 -19.83 -0.98
C ARG A 141 9.66 -18.66 -1.35
N TYR A 142 9.32 -17.80 -0.40
CA TYR A 142 8.45 -16.64 -0.64
C TYR A 142 8.86 -15.45 0.23
N ALA A 143 8.42 -14.26 -0.17
CA ALA A 143 8.61 -13.04 0.60
C ALA A 143 7.24 -12.47 0.99
N THR A 144 7.19 -11.78 2.13
CA THR A 144 6.03 -10.99 2.53
C THR A 144 6.48 -9.60 2.97
N TRP A 145 5.64 -8.60 2.73
CA TRP A 145 5.85 -7.24 3.24
C TRP A 145 4.50 -6.64 3.61
N LEU A 146 4.53 -5.65 4.49
CA LEU A 146 3.39 -4.79 4.76
C LEU A 146 3.43 -3.63 3.76
N GLU A 147 2.37 -3.45 2.98
CA GLU A 147 2.18 -2.29 2.12
C GLU A 147 1.15 -1.36 2.77
N VAL A 148 1.55 -0.11 3.01
CA VAL A 148 0.70 0.91 3.63
C VAL A 148 0.47 2.04 2.65
N LEU A 149 -0.78 2.40 2.44
CA LEU A 149 -1.22 3.60 1.74
C LEU A 149 -1.64 4.66 2.76
N TYR A 150 -0.97 5.78 2.71
CA TYR A 150 -1.25 6.97 3.49
C TYR A 150 -2.09 7.95 2.68
N ARG A 151 -2.96 8.66 3.38
CA ARG A 151 -3.62 9.87 2.89
C ARG A 151 -3.14 11.05 3.74
N PHE A 152 -2.54 12.03 3.08
CA PHE A 152 -2.12 13.28 3.69
C PHE A 152 -3.19 14.35 3.49
N GLU A 153 -3.54 15.02 4.58
CA GLU A 153 -4.45 16.15 4.62
C GLU A 153 -3.61 17.42 4.71
N ILE A 154 -3.70 18.26 3.67
CA ILE A 154 -2.87 19.45 3.54
C ILE A 154 -3.79 20.67 3.41
N PRO A 155 -3.82 21.58 4.42
CA PRO A 155 -4.63 22.78 4.37
C PRO A 155 -4.07 23.78 3.36
N PRO A 156 -4.86 24.78 2.93
CA PRO A 156 -4.34 25.87 2.10
C PRO A 156 -3.42 26.77 2.93
N VAL A 157 -2.10 26.58 2.75
CA VAL A 157 -1.05 27.34 3.44
C VAL A 157 -0.04 27.91 2.44
N ALA A 158 0.81 28.82 2.92
CA ALA A 158 1.86 29.41 2.09
C ALA A 158 2.82 28.34 1.55
N PRO A 159 3.41 28.54 0.34
CA PRO A 159 4.49 27.71 -0.15
C PRO A 159 5.65 27.65 0.85
N GLY A 160 6.27 26.48 1.00
CA GLY A 160 7.32 26.25 1.98
C GLY A 160 7.56 24.77 2.26
N THR A 161 8.53 24.49 3.14
CA THR A 161 8.82 23.12 3.58
C THR A 161 8.24 22.88 4.97
N TYR A 162 7.46 21.80 5.09
CA TYR A 162 6.76 21.43 6.32
C TYR A 162 7.16 20.02 6.73
N GLY A 163 7.46 19.81 8.02
CA GLY A 163 7.78 18.50 8.58
C GLY A 163 6.54 17.80 9.12
N LEU A 164 6.36 16.51 8.82
CA LEU A 164 5.39 15.65 9.51
C LEU A 164 6.11 14.42 10.05
N ARG A 165 5.76 14.02 11.27
CA ARG A 165 6.31 12.84 11.94
C ARG A 165 5.17 11.98 12.49
N TRP A 166 5.24 10.68 12.25
CA TRP A 166 4.24 9.72 12.73
C TRP A 166 4.84 8.34 12.97
N GLN A 167 4.13 7.50 13.72
CA GLN A 167 4.50 6.12 13.98
C GLN A 167 3.44 5.16 13.44
N LEU A 168 3.92 4.00 13.00
CA LEU A 168 3.10 2.83 12.69
C LEU A 168 3.25 1.78 13.78
N TRP A 169 2.12 1.25 14.23
CA TRP A 169 2.03 0.24 15.26
C TRP A 169 1.18 -0.95 14.81
N GLU A 170 1.60 -2.16 15.20
CA GLU A 170 0.82 -3.39 15.07
C GLU A 170 0.63 -3.98 16.47
N GLY A 171 -0.59 -3.88 17.01
CA GLY A 171 -0.83 -4.10 18.43
C GLY A 171 0.08 -3.20 19.29
N GLU A 172 0.88 -3.82 20.15
CA GLU A 172 1.86 -3.13 21.02
C GLU A 172 3.26 -2.99 20.39
N ARG A 173 3.47 -3.49 19.17
CA ARG A 173 4.76 -3.43 18.48
C ARG A 173 4.84 -2.19 17.59
N MET A 174 5.80 -1.31 17.83
CA MET A 174 6.13 -0.24 16.88
C MET A 174 6.81 -0.86 15.66
N LEU A 175 6.27 -0.62 14.47
CA LEU A 175 6.83 -1.10 13.20
C LEU A 175 7.84 -0.10 12.63
N ALA A 176 7.47 1.17 12.62
CA ALA A 176 8.27 2.23 12.02
C ALA A 176 7.90 3.58 12.62
N GLU A 177 8.87 4.47 12.58
CA GLU A 177 8.66 5.91 12.74
C GLU A 177 9.06 6.59 11.44
N GLU A 178 8.18 7.45 10.94
CA GLU A 178 8.38 8.26 9.75
C GLU A 178 8.63 9.70 10.16
N ASP A 179 9.67 10.31 9.61
CA ASP A 179 9.94 11.74 9.68
C ASP A 179 10.14 12.23 8.25
N ARG A 180 9.20 13.05 7.77
CA ARG A 180 9.10 13.44 6.36
C ARG A 180 8.95 14.95 6.22
N ARG A 181 9.60 15.49 5.19
CA ARG A 181 9.49 16.90 4.79
C ARG A 181 8.73 17.01 3.48
N PHE A 182 7.74 17.89 3.45
CA PHE A 182 6.88 18.16 2.30
C PHE A 182 7.14 19.59 1.83
N THR A 183 7.51 19.76 0.56
CA THR A 183 7.72 21.09 -0.01
C THR A 183 6.50 21.49 -0.84
N LEU A 184 5.70 22.41 -0.32
CA LEU A 184 4.54 22.96 -1.02
C LEU A 184 4.98 24.09 -1.95
N SER A 185 4.55 24.02 -3.20
CA SER A 185 4.73 25.08 -4.21
C SER A 185 3.41 25.81 -4.44
N ALA A 186 3.48 27.08 -4.87
CA ALA A 186 2.29 27.80 -5.31
C ALA A 186 1.61 27.04 -6.46
N GLY A 187 0.32 26.77 -6.34
CA GLY A 187 -0.48 26.27 -7.46
C GLY A 187 -0.47 27.30 -8.59
N ARG A 188 -0.25 26.85 -9.83
CA ARG A 188 -0.39 27.70 -11.01
C ARG A 188 -1.85 27.95 -11.34
#